data_AF-A0A527W3R4-F1
#
_entry.id   AF-A0A527W3R4-F1
#
_cell.length_a   1.000
_cell.length_b   1.000
_cell.length_c   1.000
_cell.angle_alpha   90.00
_cell.angle_beta   90.00
_cell.angle_gamma   90.00
#
_symmetry.space_group_name_H-M   'P 1'
#
loop_
_entity.id
_entity.type
_entity.pdbx_description
1 polymer ?
#
loop_
_entity_poly.entity_id
_entity_poly.type
_entity_poly.pdbx_seq_one_letter_code
_entity_poly.pdbx_strand_id
1 'polypeptide(L)' 'YFYIPGTETCLRIGGYVRYDAGVGDVGSFDGRTATDHEDGDAQDTWKKNARFNLKTWTGQETELGTLKTYT' A
#
# COMPACT_ATOMS: atom_id res chain seq x y z
N TYR A 1 -16.42 -12.51 -1.39
CA TYR A 1 -15.77 -13.75 -0.93
C TYR A 1 -15.92 -14.77 -2.04
N PHE A 2 -14.92 -15.62 -2.23
CA PHE A 2 -14.94 -16.77 -3.12
C PHE A 2 -15.14 -18.02 -2.25
N TYR A 3 -16.10 -18.86 -2.58
CA TYR A 3 -16.27 -20.16 -1.92
C TYR A 3 -15.21 -21.14 -2.44
N ILE A 4 -14.58 -21.92 -1.56
CA ILE A 4 -13.58 -22.93 -1.94
C ILE A 4 -14.31 -24.28 -2.17
N PRO A 5 -14.41 -24.78 -3.41
CA PRO A 5 -15.12 -26.02 -3.69
C PRO A 5 -14.58 -27.20 -2.87
N GLY A 6 -15.49 -27.99 -2.29
CA GLY A 6 -15.14 -29.12 -1.42
C GLY A 6 -14.88 -28.76 0.06
N THR A 7 -15.01 -27.50 0.46
CA THR A 7 -14.94 -27.08 1.88
C THR A 7 -15.98 -26.00 2.17
N GLU A 8 -16.49 -25.91 3.40
CA GLU A 8 -17.40 -24.83 3.82
C GLU A 8 -16.65 -23.50 4.11
N THR A 9 -15.62 -23.20 3.31
CA THR A 9 -14.72 -22.06 3.52
C THR A 9 -14.89 -20.99 2.44
N CYS A 10 -15.14 -19.76 2.89
CA CYS A 10 -15.18 -18.54 2.10
C CYS A 10 -13.88 -17.74 2.26
N LEU A 11 -13.15 -17.54 1.16
CA LEU A 11 -11.93 -16.73 1.10
C LEU A 11 -12.23 -15.30 0.60
N ARG A 12 -11.60 -14.28 1.18
CA ARG A 12 -11.46 -12.96 0.58
C ARG A 12 -9.98 -12.60 0.53
N ILE A 13 -9.57 -12.06 -0.60
CA ILE A 13 -8.29 -11.39 -0.78
C ILE A 13 -8.60 -9.91 -1.05
N GLY A 14 -7.74 -9.02 -0.57
CA GLY A 14 -7.84 -7.58 -0.77
C GLY A 14 -6.54 -6.91 -0.32
N GLY A 15 -6.57 -5.59 -0.19
CA GLY A 15 -5.37 -4.81 0.12
C GLY A 15 -5.35 -3.48 -0.60
N TYR A 16 -4.18 -2.87 -0.70
CA TYR A 16 -3.92 -1.71 -1.55
C TYR A 16 -2.46 -1.64 -2.00
N VAL A 17 -2.26 -0.99 -3.15
CA VAL A 17 -0.97 -0.37 -3.52
C VAL A 17 -1.15 1.13 -3.39
N ARG A 18 -0.18 1.81 -2.78
CA ARG A 18 -0.07 3.27 -2.72
C ARG A 18 1.28 3.67 -3.33
N TYR A 19 1.26 4.73 -4.12
CA TYR A 19 2.46 5.37 -4.64
C TYR A 19 2.41 6.86 -4.30
N ASP A 20 3.46 7.37 -3.68
CA ASP A 20 3.64 8.78 -3.35
C ASP A 20 4.82 9.32 -4.17
N ALA A 21 4.63 10.49 -4.78
CA ALA A 21 5.70 11.28 -5.38
C ALA A 21 5.68 12.71 -4.83
N GLY A 22 6.82 13.15 -4.31
CA GLY A 22 7.14 14.52 -3.88
C GLY A 22 8.56 14.85 -4.35
N VAL A 23 9.29 15.76 -3.67
CA VAL A 23 10.49 16.35 -4.29
C VAL A 23 11.75 16.67 -3.40
N GLY A 24 12.00 16.12 -2.19
CA GLY A 24 13.24 16.38 -1.36
C GLY A 24 13.46 15.73 0.05
N ASP A 25 14.32 16.24 0.99
CA ASP A 25 15.10 17.52 1.06
C ASP A 25 16.38 17.60 1.98
N VAL A 26 17.20 18.66 1.80
CA VAL A 26 18.22 19.22 2.73
C VAL A 26 17.58 20.31 3.61
N GLY A 27 16.91 19.88 4.67
CA GLY A 27 16.30 20.76 5.67
C GLY A 27 14.96 20.21 6.14
N SER A 28 14.08 19.88 5.20
CA SER A 28 12.82 19.18 5.44
C SER A 28 12.88 17.70 5.04
N PHE A 29 11.80 17.00 5.35
CA PHE A 29 11.48 15.69 4.82
C PHE A 29 10.83 15.78 3.41
N ASP A 30 10.84 16.92 2.69
CA ASP A 30 9.82 17.28 1.67
C ASP A 30 10.26 17.69 0.22
N GLY A 31 10.99 18.82 0.02
CA GLY A 31 11.46 19.47 -1.25
C GLY A 31 12.24 20.78 -0.97
N ARG A 32 13.48 21.12 -1.40
CA ARG A 32 14.58 20.59 -2.27
C ARG A 32 14.84 21.12 -3.68
N THR A 33 14.49 22.38 -3.85
CA THR A 33 15.33 23.49 -4.34
C THR A 33 16.87 23.26 -4.38
N ALA A 34 17.37 22.55 -5.38
CA ALA A 34 18.75 22.60 -5.87
C ALA A 34 18.86 23.62 -7.01
N THR A 35 19.95 24.39 -7.07
CA THR A 35 20.16 25.37 -8.14
C THR A 35 20.43 24.67 -9.48
N ASP A 36 19.66 25.01 -10.50
CA ASP A 36 19.83 24.52 -11.86
C ASP A 36 21.10 25.09 -12.51
N HIS A 37 21.60 24.42 -13.55
CA HIS A 37 22.84 24.75 -14.23
C HIS A 37 22.61 25.39 -15.62
N GLU A 38 21.39 25.35 -16.17
CA GLU A 38 21.04 25.98 -17.45
C GLU A 38 20.66 27.46 -17.28
N ASP A 39 19.90 27.80 -16.24
CA ASP A 39 19.44 29.18 -15.94
C ASP A 39 19.87 29.73 -14.57
N GLY A 40 19.97 28.88 -13.53
CA GLY A 40 20.32 29.26 -12.16
C GLY A 40 19.13 29.32 -11.19
N ASP A 41 17.93 28.87 -11.57
CA ASP A 41 16.75 28.83 -10.69
C ASP A 41 16.75 27.61 -9.75
N ALA A 42 15.95 27.65 -8.68
CA ALA A 42 15.96 26.60 -7.64
C ALA A 42 14.87 25.52 -7.88
N GLN A 43 15.30 24.31 -8.27
CA GLN A 43 14.46 23.19 -8.74
C GLN A 43 14.36 22.04 -7.75
N ASP A 44 13.21 21.37 -7.71
CA ASP A 44 12.83 20.44 -6.63
C ASP A 44 13.21 18.96 -6.93
N THR A 45 14.21 18.41 -6.24
CA THR A 45 15.03 17.25 -6.68
C THR A 45 14.44 15.83 -6.43
N TRP A 46 13.12 15.64 -6.57
CA TRP A 46 12.37 14.36 -6.57
C TRP A 46 12.50 13.38 -5.36
N LYS A 47 11.36 12.85 -4.92
CA LYS A 47 11.17 11.87 -3.82
C LYS A 47 10.05 10.91 -4.19
N LYS A 48 10.27 9.60 -4.14
CA LYS A 48 9.27 8.58 -4.56
C LYS A 48 9.18 7.46 -3.51
N ASN A 49 7.96 7.02 -3.17
CA ASN A 49 7.69 5.99 -2.17
C ASN A 49 6.57 5.07 -2.67
N ALA A 50 6.71 3.76 -2.50
CA ALA A 50 5.69 2.77 -2.82
C ALA A 50 5.38 1.93 -1.59
N ARG A 51 4.09 1.70 -1.30
CA ARG A 51 3.62 0.85 -0.22
C ARG A 51 2.65 -0.18 -0.76
N PHE A 52 2.90 -1.44 -0.45
CA PHE A 52 1.98 -2.54 -0.72
C PHE A 52 1.46 -3.10 0.60
N ASN A 53 0.17 -3.38 0.66
CA ASN A 53 -0.46 -4.11 1.75
C ASN A 53 -1.39 -5.16 1.15
N LEU A 54 -1.08 -6.44 1.36
CA LEU A 54 -1.99 -7.55 1.14
C LEU A 54 -2.85 -7.76 2.39
N LYS A 55 -4.08 -8.22 2.20
CA LYS A 55 -4.99 -8.66 3.28
C LYS A 55 -5.74 -9.92 2.85
N THR A 56 -5.85 -10.88 3.76
CA THR A 56 -6.64 -12.10 3.57
C THR A 56 -7.63 -12.28 4.72
N TRP A 57 -8.76 -12.89 4.40
CA TRP A 57 -9.77 -13.31 5.37
C TRP A 57 -10.28 -14.68 4.94
N THR A 58 -10.30 -15.67 5.85
CA THR A 58 -11.14 -16.86 5.68
C THR A 58 -12.34 -16.77 6.63
N GLY A 59 -13.47 -17.30 6.20
CA GLY A 59 -14.60 -17.62 7.05
C GLY A 59 -15.00 -19.07 6.80
N GLN A 60 -15.18 -19.86 7.85
CA GLN A 60 -15.63 -21.25 7.78
C GLN A 60 -16.86 -21.40 8.69
N GLU A 61 -17.93 -22.01 8.21
CA GLU A 61 -19.03 -22.40 9.09
C GLU A 61 -18.63 -23.65 9.91
N THR A 62 -19.02 -23.68 11.18
CA THR A 62 -18.75 -24.80 12.09
C THR A 62 -19.99 -25.05 12.95
N GLU A 63 -20.04 -26.19 13.63
CA GLU A 63 -21.14 -26.53 14.57
C GLU A 63 -21.32 -25.52 15.71
N LEU A 64 -20.32 -24.66 15.96
CA LEU A 64 -20.33 -23.58 16.95
C LEU A 64 -20.45 -22.16 16.32
N GLY A 65 -20.77 -22.08 15.02
CA GLY A 65 -20.92 -20.84 14.24
C GLY A 65 -19.71 -20.49 13.37
N THR A 66 -19.75 -19.31 12.74
CA THR A 66 -18.74 -18.93 11.73
C THR A 66 -17.39 -18.56 12.35
N LEU A 67 -16.40 -19.45 12.22
CA LEU A 67 -15.00 -19.16 12.51
C LEU A 67 -14.45 -18.20 11.44
N LYS A 68 -13.80 -17.10 11.83
CA LYS A 68 -13.26 -16.09 10.91
C LYS A 68 -11.81 -15.75 11.24
N THR A 69 -10.96 -15.69 10.22
CA THR A 69 -9.57 -15.24 10.31
C THR A 69 -9.37 -13.91 9.59
N TYR A 70 -8.31 -13.19 9.94
CA TYR A 70 -7.87 -11.98 9.28
C TYR A 70 -6.35 -11.85 9.39
N THR A 71 -5.69 -11.44 8.30
CA THR A 71 -4.25 -11.17 8.22
C THR A 71 -4.02 -10.05 7.22
#